data_AF-A0A9P7K3A9-F1
#
_entry.id   AF-A0A9P7K3A9-F1
#
_cell.length_a   1.000
_cell.length_b   1.000
_cell.length_c   1.000
_cell.angle_alpha   90.00
_cell.angle_beta   90.00
_cell.angle_gamma   90.00
#
_symmetry.space_group_name_H-M   'P 1'
#
loop_
_entity.id
_entity.type
_entity.pdbx_description
1 polymer ?
#
loop_
_entity_poly.entity_id
_entity_poly.type
_entity_poly.pdbx_seq_one_letter_code
_entity_poly.pdbx_strand_id
1 'polypeptide(L)'
;MPEILQDPLEEIEPDFAEAQHDEARQRLTDFGATPDQATEYLRQAWIRDRQSRHDVWQAMQTQQVPPDNQQQPEPEPAPTTTQSTTRLPTFPEGVPPPDAVPLNPLPYARRKVRKNEYHELWYHSREGCFEAIHQTRTPGEDAYKIVNNKSGLQITSSSAHSASPNVVPDSNLTWDQVMFAGETLARVMEEEGCPDKNVEAITKFFVNMNAERRQQGYDSDQVFLEYQAILRREWMESLGSSVGGFDIGIFSHTRFARIESTLRGAGLLRTNVSTCSVHRLTQR
;
A
#
# COMPACT_ATOMS: atom_id res chain seq x y z
N MET A 1 -25.48 5.27 -17.98
CA MET A 1 -24.53 6.39 -17.81
C MET A 1 -25.13 7.60 -18.49
N PRO A 2 -25.08 8.81 -17.91
CA PRO A 2 -25.58 9.99 -18.60
C PRO A 2 -24.65 10.32 -19.78
N GLU A 3 -25.22 10.48 -20.97
CA GLU A 3 -24.51 10.99 -22.16
C GLU A 3 -24.17 12.47 -21.93
N ILE A 4 -22.88 12.79 -21.82
CA ILE A 4 -22.42 14.18 -21.79
C ILE A 4 -22.34 14.65 -23.25
N LEU A 5 -23.45 15.23 -23.74
CA LEU A 5 -23.62 15.67 -25.14
C LEU A 5 -22.99 17.05 -25.44
N GLN A 6 -22.55 17.80 -24.42
CA GLN A 6 -22.02 19.16 -24.55
C GLN A 6 -20.69 19.29 -23.81
N ASP A 7 -19.80 20.16 -24.30
CA ASP A 7 -18.52 20.47 -23.67
C ASP A 7 -18.77 21.13 -22.30
N PRO A 8 -18.38 20.48 -21.19
CA PRO A 8 -18.54 21.05 -19.85
C PRO A 8 -17.77 22.36 -19.65
N LEU A 9 -16.77 22.68 -20.47
CA LEU A 9 -16.08 23.97 -20.46
C LEU A 9 -16.88 25.11 -21.08
N GLU A 10 -18.06 24.89 -21.63
CA GLU A 10 -18.97 25.96 -22.04
C GLU A 10 -19.99 26.35 -20.95
N GLU A 11 -20.03 25.61 -19.83
CA GLU A 11 -20.95 25.92 -18.73
C GLU A 11 -20.60 27.25 -18.04
N ILE A 12 -21.62 28.08 -17.82
CA ILE A 12 -21.48 29.34 -17.09
C ILE A 12 -21.32 29.01 -15.61
N GLU A 13 -20.35 29.66 -14.96
CA GLU A 13 -20.12 29.53 -13.54
C GLU A 13 -21.36 29.95 -12.72
N PRO A 14 -21.93 29.07 -11.87
CA PRO A 14 -23.02 29.44 -10.98
C PRO A 14 -22.57 30.49 -9.97
N ASP A 15 -23.44 31.43 -9.65
CA ASP A 15 -23.16 32.39 -8.57
C ASP A 15 -23.37 31.72 -7.21
N PHE A 16 -22.26 31.31 -6.59
CA PHE A 16 -22.26 30.66 -5.27
C PHE A 16 -22.58 31.59 -4.11
N ALA A 17 -22.88 32.88 -4.34
CA ALA A 17 -23.38 33.81 -3.33
C ALA A 17 -24.92 33.86 -3.27
N GLU A 18 -25.63 33.25 -4.24
CA GLU A 18 -27.10 33.25 -4.27
C GLU A 18 -27.73 32.39 -3.16
N ALA A 19 -29.01 32.65 -2.87
CA ALA A 19 -29.74 31.97 -1.80
C ALA A 19 -29.87 30.44 -2.00
N GLN A 20 -29.79 29.96 -3.24
CA GLN A 20 -29.84 28.53 -3.56
C GLN A 20 -28.66 27.73 -2.98
N HIS A 21 -27.56 28.40 -2.60
CA HIS A 21 -26.38 27.77 -2.01
C HIS A 21 -26.23 28.07 -0.50
N ASP A 22 -27.22 28.74 0.13
CA ASP A 22 -27.18 29.09 1.55
C ASP A 22 -26.97 27.88 2.46
N GLU A 23 -27.69 26.78 2.23
CA GLU A 23 -27.58 25.58 3.06
C GLU A 23 -26.17 24.96 2.97
N ALA A 24 -25.58 24.97 1.77
CA ALA A 24 -24.24 24.46 1.55
C ALA A 24 -23.17 25.36 2.19
N ARG A 25 -23.35 26.69 2.13
CA ARG A 25 -22.48 27.65 2.81
C ARG A 25 -22.58 27.51 4.33
N GLN A 26 -23.79 27.36 4.86
CA GLN A 26 -24.04 27.27 6.30
C GLN A 26 -23.41 26.02 6.91
N ARG A 27 -23.48 24.87 6.23
CA ARG A 27 -22.77 23.66 6.65
C ARG A 27 -21.26 23.89 6.73
N LEU A 28 -20.65 24.61 5.80
CA LEU A 28 -19.22 24.92 5.83
C LEU A 28 -18.87 25.89 6.96
N THR A 29 -19.76 26.84 7.26
CA THR A 29 -19.60 27.75 8.40
C THR A 29 -19.72 27.05 9.75
N ASP A 30 -20.57 26.03 9.87
CA ASP A 30 -20.66 25.20 11.08
C ASP A 30 -19.35 24.43 11.38
N PHE A 31 -18.54 24.17 10.35
CA PHE A 31 -17.18 23.60 10.47
C PHE A 31 -16.07 24.66 10.62
N GLY A 32 -16.44 25.92 10.88
CA GLY A 32 -15.50 27.00 11.20
C GLY A 32 -15.00 27.82 10.01
N ALA A 33 -15.59 27.67 8.82
CA ALA A 33 -15.27 28.52 7.67
C ALA A 33 -16.01 29.86 7.74
N THR A 34 -15.37 30.96 7.32
CA THR A 34 -16.09 32.24 7.14
C THR A 34 -17.06 32.16 5.95
N PRO A 35 -18.11 33.01 5.89
CA PRO A 35 -19.05 33.00 4.76
C PRO A 35 -18.38 33.20 3.39
N ASP A 36 -17.34 34.03 3.32
CA ASP A 36 -16.55 34.25 2.11
C ASP A 36 -15.74 33.00 1.74
N GLN A 37 -15.15 32.32 2.73
CA GLN A 37 -14.44 31.05 2.52
C GLN A 37 -15.40 29.95 2.06
N ALA A 38 -16.58 29.86 2.66
CA ALA A 38 -17.60 28.87 2.27
C ALA A 38 -18.02 29.05 0.79
N THR A 39 -18.15 30.30 0.34
CA THR A 39 -18.46 30.63 -1.06
C THR A 39 -17.32 30.22 -2.00
N GLU A 40 -16.07 30.52 -1.63
CA GLU A 40 -14.90 30.12 -2.42
C GLU A 40 -14.71 28.60 -2.46
N TYR A 41 -15.01 27.89 -1.37
CA TYR A 41 -14.95 26.43 -1.33
C TYR A 41 -15.94 25.78 -2.31
N LEU A 42 -17.17 26.30 -2.40
CA LEU A 42 -18.17 25.82 -3.36
C LEU A 42 -17.76 26.10 -4.80
N ARG A 43 -17.20 27.28 -5.06
CA ARG A 43 -16.62 27.64 -6.36
C ARG A 43 -15.52 26.67 -6.80
N GLN A 44 -14.56 26.39 -5.91
CA GLN A 44 -13.47 25.47 -6.19
C GLN A 44 -13.94 24.02 -6.41
N ALA A 45 -14.96 23.58 -5.66
CA ALA A 45 -15.57 22.27 -5.86
C ALA A 45 -16.23 22.15 -7.24
N TRP A 46 -16.93 23.20 -7.69
CA TRP A 46 -17.55 23.22 -9.02
C TRP A 46 -16.52 23.24 -10.15
N ILE A 47 -15.44 24.02 -10.04
CA ILE A 47 -14.34 24.04 -11.03
C ILE A 47 -13.72 22.64 -11.17
N ARG A 48 -13.50 21.93 -10.05
CA ARG A 48 -12.95 20.59 -10.04
C ARG A 48 -13.88 19.58 -10.73
N ASP A 49 -15.17 19.64 -10.42
CA ASP A 49 -16.17 18.76 -11.03
C ASP A 49 -16.28 19.02 -12.55
N ARG A 50 -16.35 20.29 -12.96
CA ARG A 50 -16.37 20.70 -14.37
C ARG A 50 -15.16 20.19 -15.15
N GLN A 51 -13.95 20.32 -14.59
CA GLN A 51 -12.74 19.81 -15.23
C GLN A 51 -12.79 18.29 -15.38
N SER A 52 -13.22 17.56 -14.34
CA SER A 52 -13.36 16.11 -14.41
C SER A 52 -14.36 15.67 -15.48
N ARG A 53 -15.46 16.41 -15.66
CA ARG A 53 -16.44 16.13 -16.72
C ARG A 53 -15.88 16.43 -18.11
N HIS A 54 -15.09 17.50 -18.27
CA HIS A 54 -14.42 17.81 -19.53
C HIS A 54 -13.41 16.73 -19.93
N ASP A 55 -12.62 16.21 -18.99
CA ASP A 55 -11.64 15.16 -19.27
C ASP A 55 -12.32 13.87 -19.78
N VAL A 56 -13.49 13.54 -19.21
CA VAL A 56 -14.33 12.42 -19.66
C VAL A 56 -14.92 12.69 -21.06
N TRP A 57 -15.39 13.91 -21.32
CA TRP A 57 -15.91 14.31 -22.63
C TRP A 57 -14.83 14.27 -23.73
N GLN A 58 -13.62 14.75 -23.45
CA GLN A 58 -12.47 14.67 -24.37
C GLN A 58 -12.09 13.22 -24.72
N ALA A 59 -12.11 12.33 -23.73
CA ALA A 59 -11.85 10.91 -23.94
C ALA A 59 -12.91 10.26 -24.85
N MET A 60 -14.17 10.70 -24.76
CA MET A 60 -15.25 10.23 -25.64
C MET A 60 -15.10 10.72 -27.08
N GLN A 61 -14.69 11.98 -27.29
CA GLN A 61 -14.43 12.53 -28.64
C GLN A 61 -13.26 11.82 -29.33
N THR A 62 -12.21 11.47 -28.58
CA THR A 62 -11.02 10.78 -29.12
C THR A 62 -11.32 9.34 -29.57
N GLN A 63 -12.37 8.70 -29.04
CA GLN A 63 -12.78 7.33 -29.41
C GLN A 63 -13.74 7.27 -30.61
N GLN A 64 -14.30 8.39 -31.09
CA GLN A 64 -15.30 8.42 -32.17
C GLN A 64 -14.73 8.67 -33.58
N VAL A 65 -13.42 8.86 -33.74
CA VAL A 65 -12.81 9.08 -35.06
C VAL A 65 -12.29 7.74 -35.64
N PRO A 66 -12.88 7.18 -36.71
CA PRO A 66 -12.29 6.03 -37.39
C PRO A 66 -11.08 6.46 -38.22
N PRO A 67 -10.03 5.62 -38.36
CA PRO A 67 -8.91 5.92 -39.22
C PRO A 67 -9.30 5.59 -40.66
N ASP A 68 -9.60 6.62 -41.47
CA ASP A 68 -9.68 6.45 -42.93
C ASP A 68 -8.47 7.05 -43.63
N ASN A 69 -8.01 6.28 -44.60
CA ASN A 69 -6.70 6.28 -45.20
C ASN A 69 -6.80 6.94 -46.57
N GLN A 70 -6.14 8.09 -46.80
CA GLN A 70 -5.90 8.58 -48.16
C GLN A 70 -4.61 9.39 -48.25
N GLN A 71 -3.67 8.83 -49.01
CA GLN A 71 -2.36 9.38 -49.36
C GLN A 71 -2.48 10.55 -50.35
N GLN A 72 -1.66 11.59 -50.19
CA GLN A 72 -0.75 12.15 -51.22
C GLN A 72 0.16 13.26 -50.63
N PRO A 73 1.28 13.66 -51.29
CA PRO A 73 2.61 13.80 -50.65
C PRO A 73 3.13 15.24 -50.43
N GLU A 74 4.15 15.34 -49.55
CA GLU A 74 5.12 16.44 -49.27
C GLU A 74 4.59 17.80 -48.79
N PRO A 75 5.37 18.59 -47.99
CA PRO A 75 6.77 18.44 -47.56
C PRO A 75 6.94 18.31 -46.03
N GLU A 76 8.15 18.00 -45.56
CA GLU A 76 8.50 18.08 -44.13
C GLU A 76 8.09 19.43 -43.50
N PRO A 77 7.49 19.39 -42.30
CA PRO A 77 7.91 20.29 -41.25
C PRO A 77 8.53 19.48 -40.12
N ALA A 78 9.55 20.08 -39.52
CA ALA A 78 10.32 19.61 -38.37
C ALA A 78 9.51 18.80 -37.35
N PRO A 79 10.15 17.90 -36.56
CA PRO A 79 9.48 17.29 -35.44
C PRO A 79 9.01 18.40 -34.50
N THR A 80 7.74 18.78 -34.61
CA THR A 80 7.03 19.46 -33.55
C THR A 80 6.92 18.43 -32.46
N THR A 81 7.97 18.33 -31.66
CA THR A 81 7.92 17.87 -30.30
C THR A 81 6.74 18.61 -29.71
N THR A 82 5.58 17.96 -29.63
CA THR A 82 4.50 18.39 -28.77
C THR A 82 5.10 18.25 -27.38
N GLN A 83 5.86 19.28 -26.98
CA GLN A 83 6.23 19.48 -25.60
C GLN A 83 4.89 19.63 -24.92
N SER A 84 4.39 18.53 -24.35
CA SER A 84 3.44 18.60 -23.27
C SER A 84 4.02 19.64 -22.34
N THR A 85 3.42 20.82 -22.26
CA THR A 85 3.76 21.77 -21.22
C THR A 85 3.26 21.13 -19.94
N THR A 86 4.08 20.24 -19.39
CA THR A 86 3.91 19.67 -18.07
C THR A 86 3.96 20.88 -17.15
N ARG A 87 2.79 21.45 -16.84
CA ARG A 87 2.69 22.48 -15.81
C ARG A 87 3.09 21.78 -14.53
N LEU A 88 4.36 21.92 -14.18
CA LEU A 88 4.91 21.38 -12.95
C LEU A 88 4.07 21.97 -11.81
N PRO A 89 3.49 21.13 -10.92
CA PRO A 89 2.83 21.63 -9.74
C PRO A 89 3.82 22.52 -8.95
N THR A 90 3.40 23.73 -8.63
CA THR A 90 4.18 24.67 -7.82
C THR A 90 4.26 24.19 -6.37
N PHE A 91 5.36 24.48 -5.66
CA PHE A 91 5.52 24.13 -4.25
C PHE A 91 4.78 25.15 -3.35
N PRO A 92 4.20 24.72 -2.21
CA PRO A 92 3.61 25.65 -1.26
C PRO A 92 4.69 26.53 -0.61
N GLU A 93 4.52 27.85 -0.70
CA GLU A 93 5.45 28.83 -0.13
C GLU A 93 5.35 28.81 1.41
N GLY A 94 6.51 28.80 2.10
CA GLY A 94 6.57 28.78 3.57
C GLY A 94 6.49 27.41 4.23
N VAL A 95 6.38 26.32 3.46
CA VAL A 95 6.47 24.95 4.00
C VAL A 95 7.93 24.49 4.00
N PRO A 96 8.54 24.21 5.17
CA PRO A 96 9.91 23.70 5.22
C PRO A 96 9.99 22.30 4.58
N PRO A 97 11.16 21.89 4.06
CA PRO A 97 11.35 20.53 3.59
C PRO A 97 11.09 19.54 4.74
N PRO A 98 10.48 18.37 4.49
CA PRO A 98 10.28 17.37 5.52
C PRO A 98 11.61 16.95 6.16
N ASP A 99 11.63 16.82 7.48
CA ASP A 99 12.84 16.44 8.26
C ASP A 99 13.39 15.05 7.88
N ALA A 100 12.53 14.18 7.31
CA ALA A 100 12.92 12.88 6.81
C ALA A 100 12.08 12.48 5.59
N VAL A 101 12.69 11.71 4.68
CA VAL A 101 11.95 11.03 3.61
C VAL A 101 11.16 9.88 4.25
N PRO A 102 9.83 9.83 4.11
CA PRO A 102 9.05 8.72 4.65
C PRO A 102 9.47 7.41 3.96
N LEU A 103 9.78 6.40 4.76
CA LEU A 103 10.03 5.05 4.27
C LEU A 103 8.71 4.49 3.73
N ASN A 104 8.59 4.44 2.42
CA ASN A 104 7.40 3.91 1.75
C ASN A 104 7.73 2.60 1.06
N PRO A 105 6.85 1.59 1.16
CA PRO A 105 7.05 0.34 0.44
C PRO A 105 6.88 0.56 -1.07
N LEU A 106 7.28 -0.45 -1.85
CA LEU A 106 7.15 -0.44 -3.30
C LEU A 106 5.69 -0.18 -3.75
N PRO A 107 5.46 0.56 -4.85
CA PRO A 107 4.15 0.69 -5.48
C PRO A 107 3.44 -0.66 -5.71
N TYR A 108 4.20 -1.72 -6.02
CA TYR A 108 3.71 -3.09 -6.05
C TYR A 108 2.95 -3.50 -4.77
N ALA A 109 3.56 -3.29 -3.60
CA ALA A 109 2.99 -3.67 -2.31
C ALA A 109 1.80 -2.78 -1.92
N ARG A 110 1.89 -1.47 -2.18
CA ARG A 110 0.74 -0.55 -1.97
C ARG A 110 -0.48 -0.96 -2.79
N ARG A 111 -0.27 -1.33 -4.06
CA ARG A 111 -1.34 -1.85 -4.92
C ARG A 111 -1.93 -3.16 -4.38
N LYS A 112 -1.11 -4.05 -3.82
CA LYS A 112 -1.58 -5.28 -3.18
C LYS A 112 -2.43 -4.98 -1.94
N VAL A 113 -1.99 -4.04 -1.10
CA VAL A 113 -2.76 -3.55 0.06
C VAL A 113 -4.13 -3.01 -0.38
N ARG A 114 -4.16 -2.11 -1.37
CA ARG A 114 -5.41 -1.54 -1.91
C ARG A 114 -6.41 -2.60 -2.39
N LYS A 115 -5.90 -3.71 -2.95
CA LYS A 115 -6.72 -4.83 -3.42
C LYS A 115 -7.05 -5.87 -2.35
N ASN A 116 -6.59 -5.67 -1.11
CA ASN A 116 -6.63 -6.66 -0.03
C ASN A 116 -6.04 -8.02 -0.45
N GLU A 117 -5.03 -8.00 -1.32
CA GLU A 117 -4.34 -9.20 -1.77
C GLU A 117 -3.15 -9.52 -0.86
N TYR A 118 -2.96 -10.82 -0.59
CA TYR A 118 -1.76 -11.28 0.10
C TYR A 118 -0.49 -10.86 -0.66
N HIS A 119 0.49 -10.42 0.12
CA HIS A 119 1.85 -10.07 -0.28
C HIS A 119 2.75 -10.21 0.95
N GLU A 120 4.04 -10.44 0.76
CA GLU A 120 5.01 -10.68 1.83
C GLU A 120 5.20 -9.45 2.72
N LEU A 121 5.34 -9.68 4.02
CA LEU A 121 5.52 -8.63 5.02
C LEU A 121 6.85 -7.88 4.80
N TRP A 122 7.83 -8.55 4.20
CA TRP A 122 9.14 -7.99 3.85
C TRP A 122 9.06 -6.67 3.07
N TYR A 123 8.06 -6.47 2.20
CA TYR A 123 7.92 -5.21 1.46
C TYR A 123 7.77 -3.98 2.35
N HIS A 124 7.27 -4.18 3.58
CA HIS A 124 7.07 -3.14 4.59
C HIS A 124 8.23 -3.04 5.57
N SER A 125 9.24 -3.92 5.47
CA SER A 125 10.45 -3.82 6.29
C SER A 125 11.30 -2.61 5.87
N ARG A 126 12.31 -2.26 6.68
CA ARG A 126 13.27 -1.19 6.31
C ARG A 126 13.94 -1.51 4.98
N GLU A 127 14.37 -2.75 4.80
CA GLU A 127 15.04 -3.25 3.60
C GLU A 127 14.12 -3.15 2.37
N GLY A 128 12.85 -3.58 2.49
CA GLY A 128 11.86 -3.43 1.43
C GLY A 128 11.59 -1.97 1.06
N CYS A 129 11.51 -1.08 2.06
CA CYS A 129 11.32 0.35 1.85
C CYS A 129 12.57 1.03 1.23
N PHE A 130 13.78 0.64 1.64
CA PHE A 130 15.00 1.14 1.02
C PHE A 130 15.12 0.70 -0.44
N GLU A 131 14.76 -0.56 -0.73
CA GLU A 131 14.69 -1.03 -2.10
C GLU A 131 13.68 -0.23 -2.92
N ALA A 132 12.53 0.11 -2.34
CA ALA A 132 11.53 0.96 -2.98
C ALA A 132 12.09 2.33 -3.38
N ILE A 133 12.89 2.96 -2.52
CA ILE A 133 13.56 4.23 -2.83
C ILE A 133 14.48 4.08 -4.05
N HIS A 134 15.23 2.99 -4.14
CA HIS A 134 16.14 2.75 -5.26
C HIS A 134 15.40 2.46 -6.58
N GLN A 135 14.32 1.67 -6.53
CA GLN A 135 13.57 1.30 -7.72
C GLN A 135 12.70 2.45 -8.24
N THR A 136 12.07 3.22 -7.35
CA THR A 136 11.20 4.35 -7.76
C THR A 136 12.00 5.50 -8.35
N ARG A 137 13.29 5.63 -8.01
CA ARG A 137 14.21 6.62 -8.60
C ARG A 137 14.69 6.25 -10.01
N THR A 138 14.42 5.05 -10.49
CA THR A 138 14.84 4.61 -11.83
C THR A 138 13.75 4.98 -12.85
N PRO A 139 14.00 5.92 -13.79
CA PRO A 139 12.95 6.56 -14.58
C PRO A 139 12.41 5.74 -15.77
N GLY A 140 12.50 4.40 -15.73
CA GLY A 140 12.02 3.55 -16.82
C GLY A 140 10.96 2.56 -16.34
N GLU A 141 9.70 2.78 -16.68
CA GLU A 141 8.65 1.74 -16.58
C GLU A 141 9.05 0.46 -17.36
N ASP A 142 9.90 0.61 -18.39
CA ASP A 142 10.46 -0.43 -19.25
C ASP A 142 11.92 -0.82 -18.92
N ALA A 143 12.42 -0.52 -17.72
CA ALA A 143 13.75 -0.99 -17.33
C ALA A 143 13.71 -2.50 -17.07
N TYR A 144 14.44 -3.30 -17.85
CA TYR A 144 14.61 -4.74 -17.60
C TYR A 144 15.99 -5.01 -17.01
N LYS A 145 16.05 -5.84 -15.96
CA LYS A 145 17.29 -6.36 -15.38
C LYS A 145 17.53 -7.78 -15.84
N ILE A 146 18.76 -8.03 -16.22
CA ILE A 146 19.26 -9.37 -16.55
C ILE A 146 19.78 -10.00 -15.26
N VAL A 147 19.13 -11.07 -14.81
CA VAL A 147 19.49 -11.83 -13.61
C VAL A 147 20.08 -13.17 -14.05
N ASN A 148 21.26 -13.52 -13.53
CA ASN A 148 21.85 -14.83 -13.73
C ASN A 148 21.37 -15.78 -12.62
N ASN A 149 20.57 -16.78 -12.96
CA ASN A 149 20.12 -17.82 -12.04
C ASN A 149 20.81 -19.17 -12.37
N LYS A 150 20.65 -20.17 -11.49
CA LYS A 150 21.26 -21.52 -11.68
C LYS A 150 20.84 -22.23 -12.98
N SER A 151 19.81 -21.75 -13.66
CA SER A 151 19.23 -22.30 -14.88
C SER A 151 19.45 -21.42 -16.12
N GLY A 152 20.15 -20.28 -16.00
CA GLY A 152 20.48 -19.39 -17.12
C GLY A 152 20.27 -17.90 -16.83
N LEU A 153 20.50 -17.07 -17.87
CA LEU A 153 20.17 -15.64 -17.85
C LEU A 153 18.66 -15.45 -18.01
N GLN A 154 18.01 -14.78 -17.07
CA GLN A 154 16.62 -14.36 -17.17
C GLN A 154 16.49 -12.84 -17.24
N ILE A 155 15.60 -12.36 -18.09
CA ILE A 155 15.23 -10.95 -18.18
C ILE A 155 13.99 -10.74 -17.30
N THR A 156 14.11 -9.87 -16.30
CA THR A 156 13.01 -9.53 -15.37
C THR A 156 12.75 -8.03 -15.44
N SER A 157 11.47 -7.64 -15.42
CA SER A 157 11.12 -6.23 -15.27
C SER A 157 11.70 -5.70 -13.96
N SER A 158 12.30 -4.52 -14.00
CA SER A 158 12.81 -3.80 -12.83
C SER A 158 11.91 -2.64 -12.43
N SER A 159 10.65 -2.71 -12.85
CA SER A 159 9.62 -1.74 -12.51
C SER A 159 9.28 -1.83 -11.01
N ALA A 160 9.16 -0.67 -10.36
CA ALA A 160 8.69 -0.54 -8.98
C ALA A 160 7.25 -1.10 -8.78
N HIS A 161 6.56 -1.42 -9.88
CA HIS A 161 5.24 -2.03 -9.92
C HIS A 161 5.26 -3.56 -9.99
N SER A 162 6.44 -4.19 -10.01
CA SER A 162 6.65 -5.63 -10.07
C SER A 162 7.14 -6.20 -8.72
N ALA A 163 7.04 -7.52 -8.55
CA ALA A 163 7.52 -8.17 -7.34
C ALA A 163 9.06 -8.14 -7.27
N SER A 164 9.59 -7.79 -6.11
CA SER A 164 11.04 -7.82 -5.88
C SER A 164 11.60 -9.25 -5.91
N PRO A 165 12.76 -9.50 -6.55
CA PRO A 165 13.48 -10.77 -6.44
C PRO A 165 14.15 -10.98 -5.07
N ASN A 166 14.28 -9.93 -4.25
CA ASN A 166 14.90 -9.97 -2.93
C ASN A 166 13.90 -10.26 -1.81
N VAL A 167 12.65 -10.56 -2.16
CA VAL A 167 11.59 -10.80 -1.19
C VAL A 167 11.95 -11.97 -0.26
N VAL A 168 11.84 -11.73 1.04
CA VAL A 168 12.09 -12.74 2.07
C VAL A 168 10.74 -13.30 2.53
N PRO A 169 10.59 -14.64 2.64
CA PRO A 169 9.40 -15.24 3.23
C PRO A 169 9.19 -14.75 4.65
N ASP A 170 7.94 -14.49 5.01
CA ASP A 170 7.53 -14.03 6.33
C ASP A 170 8.13 -14.81 7.51
N SER A 171 8.22 -16.14 7.41
CA SER A 171 8.78 -17.00 8.47
C SER A 171 10.29 -16.86 8.65
N ASN A 172 10.98 -16.27 7.67
CA ASN A 172 12.43 -16.05 7.68
C ASN A 172 12.82 -14.61 8.06
N LEU A 173 11.85 -13.75 8.37
CA LEU A 173 12.11 -12.40 8.87
C LEU A 173 12.65 -12.44 10.29
N THR A 174 13.41 -11.43 10.70
CA THR A 174 13.75 -11.24 12.11
C THR A 174 12.57 -10.62 12.86
N TRP A 175 12.56 -10.75 14.19
CA TRP A 175 11.51 -10.15 15.00
C TRP A 175 11.43 -8.62 14.83
N ASP A 176 12.57 -7.94 14.77
CA ASP A 176 12.62 -6.49 14.57
C ASP A 176 12.08 -6.09 13.20
N GLN A 177 12.37 -6.88 12.16
CA GLN A 177 11.81 -6.69 10.83
C GLN A 177 10.28 -6.86 10.85
N VAL A 178 9.75 -7.88 11.53
CA VAL A 178 8.31 -8.10 11.68
C VAL A 178 7.63 -6.92 12.38
N MET A 179 8.19 -6.44 13.49
CA MET A 179 7.60 -5.32 14.24
C MET A 179 7.59 -4.02 13.43
N PHE A 180 8.72 -3.69 12.78
CA PHE A 180 8.80 -2.51 11.92
C PHE A 180 7.87 -2.62 10.71
N ALA A 181 7.83 -3.79 10.07
CA ALA A 181 7.00 -4.04 8.91
C ALA A 181 5.51 -4.05 9.26
N GLY A 182 5.15 -4.53 10.45
CA GLY A 182 3.78 -4.50 10.94
C GLY A 182 3.24 -3.09 11.15
N GLU A 183 4.03 -2.21 11.76
CA GLU A 183 3.70 -0.79 11.91
C GLU A 183 3.57 -0.11 10.53
N THR A 184 4.51 -0.37 9.64
CA THR A 184 4.51 0.19 8.28
C THR A 184 3.30 -0.30 7.48
N LEU A 185 2.95 -1.59 7.58
CA LEU A 185 1.78 -2.17 6.94
C LEU A 185 0.48 -1.52 7.44
N ALA A 186 0.32 -1.35 8.76
CA ALA A 186 -0.87 -0.73 9.34
C ALA A 186 -1.07 0.71 8.82
N ARG A 187 0.00 1.52 8.82
CA ARG A 187 -0.01 2.88 8.24
C ARG A 187 -0.38 2.85 6.76
N VAL A 188 0.21 1.96 5.97
CA VAL A 188 -0.06 1.89 4.52
C VAL A 188 -1.48 1.42 4.26
N MET A 189 -2.05 0.53 5.08
CA MET A 189 -3.46 0.15 5.00
C MET A 189 -4.38 1.36 5.24
N GLU A 190 -4.08 2.19 6.23
CA GLU A 190 -4.82 3.43 6.49
C GLU A 190 -4.72 4.41 5.31
N GLU A 191 -3.51 4.64 4.77
CA GLU A 191 -3.28 5.52 3.62
C GLU A 191 -3.99 5.05 2.34
N GLU A 192 -4.11 3.74 2.14
CA GLU A 192 -4.78 3.14 0.96
C GLU A 192 -6.30 2.98 1.16
N GLY A 193 -6.85 3.46 2.28
CA GLY A 193 -8.29 3.47 2.54
C GLY A 193 -8.86 2.09 2.90
N CYS A 194 -8.05 1.20 3.48
CA CYS A 194 -8.58 -0.04 4.05
C CYS A 194 -9.57 0.26 5.19
N PRO A 195 -10.60 -0.59 5.41
CA PRO A 195 -11.55 -0.37 6.51
C PRO A 195 -10.86 -0.28 7.87
N ASP A 196 -11.24 0.70 8.71
CA ASP A 196 -10.66 0.94 10.04
C ASP A 196 -10.59 -0.33 10.90
N LYS A 197 -11.62 -1.17 10.83
CA LYS A 197 -11.68 -2.46 11.53
C LYS A 197 -10.51 -3.39 11.15
N ASN A 198 -10.10 -3.39 9.88
CA ASN A 198 -8.99 -4.22 9.41
C ASN A 198 -7.64 -3.63 9.86
N VAL A 199 -7.51 -2.30 9.83
CA VAL A 199 -6.33 -1.58 10.33
C VAL A 199 -6.15 -1.83 11.83
N GLU A 200 -7.24 -1.74 12.60
CA GLU A 200 -7.24 -2.02 14.03
C GLU A 200 -6.89 -3.48 14.33
N ALA A 201 -7.47 -4.44 13.58
CA ALA A 201 -7.20 -5.86 13.77
C ALA A 201 -5.72 -6.21 13.51
N ILE A 202 -5.13 -5.71 12.42
CA ILE A 202 -3.72 -5.98 12.12
C ILE A 202 -2.78 -5.29 13.11
N THR A 203 -3.15 -4.09 13.60
CA THR A 203 -2.38 -3.38 14.63
C THR A 203 -2.40 -4.15 15.95
N LYS A 204 -3.59 -4.58 16.40
CA LYS A 204 -3.76 -5.42 17.60
C LYS A 204 -3.00 -6.72 17.47
N PHE A 205 -2.98 -7.33 16.29
CA PHE A 205 -2.26 -8.56 16.04
C PHE A 205 -0.75 -8.43 16.39
N PHE A 206 -0.06 -7.44 15.83
CA PHE A 206 1.37 -7.23 16.12
C PHE A 206 1.62 -6.81 17.58
N VAL A 207 0.75 -5.97 18.15
CA VAL A 207 0.84 -5.56 19.56
C VAL A 207 0.71 -6.76 20.51
N ASN A 208 -0.32 -7.58 20.30
CA ASN A 208 -0.58 -8.74 21.15
C ASN A 208 0.52 -9.80 21.00
N MET A 209 0.99 -10.03 19.76
CA MET A 209 2.10 -10.94 19.52
C MET A 209 3.38 -10.50 20.26
N ASN A 210 3.69 -9.19 20.26
CA ASN A 210 4.84 -8.65 20.98
C ASN A 210 4.66 -8.65 22.51
N ALA A 211 3.43 -8.52 23.00
CA ALA A 211 3.13 -8.70 24.42
C ALA A 211 3.40 -10.14 24.85
N GLU A 212 2.85 -11.11 24.11
CA GLU A 212 3.02 -12.55 24.37
C GLU A 212 4.48 -12.98 24.34
N ARG A 213 5.24 -12.53 23.32
CA ARG A 213 6.67 -12.81 23.21
C ARG A 213 7.45 -12.35 24.44
N ARG A 214 7.18 -11.14 24.93
CA ARG A 214 7.85 -10.58 26.12
C ARG A 214 7.47 -11.31 27.40
N GLN A 215 6.23 -11.79 27.52
CA GLN A 215 5.77 -12.53 28.69
C GLN A 215 6.37 -13.93 28.77
N GLN A 216 6.45 -14.62 27.64
CA GLN A 216 6.81 -16.04 27.61
C GLN A 216 8.33 -16.28 27.54
N GLY A 217 9.13 -15.24 27.30
CA GLY A 217 10.59 -15.31 27.41
C GLY A 217 11.22 -16.41 26.55
N TYR A 218 10.67 -16.64 25.35
CA TYR A 218 11.14 -17.70 24.46
C TYR A 218 12.62 -17.55 24.10
N ASP A 219 13.34 -18.67 24.11
CA ASP A 219 14.74 -18.75 23.64
C ASP A 219 14.88 -18.50 22.13
N SER A 220 13.77 -18.56 21.38
CA SER A 220 13.74 -18.39 19.92
C SER A 220 12.44 -17.76 19.44
N ASP A 221 12.58 -16.80 18.53
CA ASP A 221 11.46 -16.11 17.87
C ASP A 221 10.76 -16.97 16.80
N GLN A 222 11.33 -18.12 16.45
CA GLN A 222 10.91 -18.93 15.30
C GLN A 222 9.43 -19.33 15.34
N VAL A 223 8.90 -19.63 16.53
CA VAL A 223 7.48 -19.98 16.67
C VAL A 223 6.58 -18.79 16.38
N PHE A 224 6.96 -17.59 16.84
CA PHE A 224 6.20 -16.37 16.55
C PHE A 224 6.30 -15.96 15.08
N LEU A 225 7.47 -16.12 14.47
CA LEU A 225 7.69 -15.84 13.06
C LEU A 225 6.84 -16.76 12.17
N GLU A 226 6.74 -18.04 12.51
CA GLU A 226 5.87 -18.99 11.80
C GLU A 226 4.39 -18.70 12.07
N TYR A 227 4.03 -18.40 13.31
CA TYR A 227 2.67 -18.04 13.71
C TYR A 227 2.15 -16.84 12.92
N GLN A 228 2.95 -15.78 12.79
CA GLN A 228 2.52 -14.62 12.01
C GLN A 228 2.47 -14.87 10.52
N ALA A 229 3.41 -15.64 9.97
CA ALA A 229 3.42 -15.97 8.55
C ALA A 229 2.14 -16.72 8.15
N ILE A 230 1.72 -17.68 8.96
CA ILE A 230 0.52 -18.48 8.72
C ILE A 230 -0.73 -17.62 8.88
N LEU A 231 -0.93 -16.98 10.04
CA LEU A 231 -2.19 -16.30 10.30
C LEU A 231 -2.40 -15.07 9.42
N ARG A 232 -1.35 -14.32 9.10
CA ARG A 232 -1.47 -13.16 8.21
C ARG A 232 -1.87 -13.58 6.80
N ARG A 233 -1.32 -14.69 6.30
CA ARG A 233 -1.71 -15.26 5.01
C ARG A 233 -3.16 -15.72 5.01
N GLU A 234 -3.54 -16.58 5.96
CA GLU A 234 -4.91 -17.09 6.09
C GLU A 234 -5.92 -15.94 6.22
N TRP A 235 -5.58 -14.92 7.01
CA TRP A 235 -6.42 -13.76 7.22
C TRP A 235 -6.59 -12.93 5.95
N MET A 236 -5.49 -12.54 5.28
CA MET A 236 -5.58 -11.76 4.03
C MET A 236 -6.34 -12.50 2.93
N GLU A 237 -6.10 -13.80 2.76
CA GLU A 237 -6.83 -14.63 1.80
C GLU A 237 -8.33 -14.70 2.15
N SER A 238 -8.68 -14.69 3.43
CA SER A 238 -10.07 -14.69 3.88
C SER A 238 -10.81 -13.37 3.63
N LEU A 239 -10.11 -12.23 3.55
CA LEU A 239 -10.72 -10.93 3.26
C LEU A 239 -11.35 -10.87 1.85
N GLY A 240 -10.82 -11.64 0.90
CA GLY A 240 -11.38 -11.79 -0.44
C GLY A 240 -12.44 -12.89 -0.57
N SER A 241 -12.70 -13.66 0.49
CA SER A 241 -13.58 -14.83 0.47
C SER A 241 -14.98 -14.51 1.01
N SER A 242 -16.01 -15.10 0.39
CA SER A 242 -17.41 -14.97 0.81
C SER A 242 -17.74 -15.67 2.13
N VAL A 243 -16.86 -16.55 2.61
CA VAL A 243 -17.03 -17.33 3.85
C VAL A 243 -16.78 -16.48 5.10
N GLY A 244 -16.19 -15.29 4.94
CA GLY A 244 -15.83 -14.39 6.04
C GLY A 244 -14.50 -14.79 6.69
N GLY A 245 -13.74 -13.77 7.10
CA GLY A 245 -12.48 -13.93 7.83
C GLY A 245 -12.64 -14.09 9.34
N PHE A 246 -11.52 -14.25 10.03
CA PHE A 246 -11.45 -14.21 11.49
C PHE A 246 -10.83 -12.89 11.98
N ASP A 247 -10.99 -12.57 13.25
CA ASP A 247 -10.30 -11.44 13.87
C ASP A 247 -8.84 -11.83 14.18
N ILE A 248 -7.92 -11.40 13.31
CA ILE A 248 -6.48 -11.65 13.49
C ILE A 248 -5.93 -10.95 14.74
N GLY A 249 -6.61 -9.92 15.27
CA GLY A 249 -6.18 -9.22 16.47
C GLY A 249 -6.21 -10.10 17.73
N ILE A 250 -6.93 -11.22 17.72
CA ILE A 250 -7.02 -12.14 18.86
C ILE A 250 -5.88 -13.16 18.81
N PHE A 251 -5.02 -13.16 19.82
CA PHE A 251 -3.94 -14.13 19.93
C PHE A 251 -4.49 -15.52 20.31
N SER A 252 -4.28 -16.52 19.45
CA SER A 252 -4.76 -17.88 19.66
C SER A 252 -3.65 -18.76 20.24
N HIS A 253 -3.64 -18.93 21.56
CA HIS A 253 -2.70 -19.83 22.24
C HIS A 253 -2.82 -21.28 21.73
N THR A 254 -4.01 -21.73 21.35
CA THR A 254 -4.22 -23.07 20.80
C THR A 254 -3.53 -23.24 19.44
N ARG A 255 -3.66 -22.25 18.54
CA ARG A 255 -2.96 -22.28 17.24
C ARG A 255 -1.45 -22.19 17.45
N PHE A 256 -1.01 -21.31 18.35
CA PHE A 256 0.39 -21.13 18.70
C PHE A 256 1.03 -22.44 19.21
N ALA A 257 0.42 -23.10 20.20
CA ALA A 257 0.92 -24.37 20.75
C ALA A 257 0.96 -25.50 19.70
N ARG A 258 -0.01 -25.52 18.76
CA ARG A 258 -0.01 -26.48 17.66
C ARG A 258 1.17 -26.25 16.69
N ILE A 259 1.46 -24.99 16.38
CA ILE A 259 2.60 -24.62 15.53
C ILE A 259 3.90 -24.96 16.23
N GLU A 260 4.04 -24.63 17.52
CA GLU A 260 5.19 -24.99 18.33
C GLU A 260 5.42 -26.52 18.33
N SER A 261 4.37 -27.30 18.58
CA SER A 261 4.44 -28.77 18.58
C SER A 261 4.88 -29.31 17.21
N THR A 262 4.40 -28.70 16.12
CA THR A 262 4.75 -29.08 14.75
C THR A 262 6.22 -28.79 14.45
N LEU A 263 6.70 -27.59 14.80
CA LEU A 263 8.10 -27.21 14.61
C LEU A 263 9.05 -28.05 15.47
N ARG A 264 8.65 -28.38 16.71
CA ARG A 264 9.39 -29.29 17.59
C ARG A 264 9.45 -30.71 17.02
N GLY A 265 8.32 -31.22 16.51
CA GLY A 265 8.25 -32.53 15.85
C GLY A 265 9.08 -32.61 14.56
N ALA A 266 9.20 -31.51 13.83
CA ALA A 266 10.06 -31.40 12.65
C ALA A 266 11.56 -31.22 12.97
N GLY A 267 11.93 -31.13 14.26
CA GLY A 267 13.32 -30.89 14.69
C GLY A 267 13.83 -29.48 14.40
N LEU A 268 12.92 -28.54 14.09
CA LEU A 268 13.26 -27.16 13.77
C LEU A 268 13.44 -26.30 15.02
N LEU A 269 12.94 -26.74 16.19
CA LEU A 269 13.22 -26.12 17.49
C LEU A 269 14.18 -27.00 18.29
N ARG A 270 15.20 -26.41 18.90
CA ARG A 270 16.11 -27.15 19.78
C ARG A 270 15.35 -27.65 21.00
N THR A 271 15.38 -28.96 21.25
CA THR A 271 14.95 -29.52 22.53
C THR A 271 16.07 -29.33 23.54
N ASN A 272 15.91 -28.41 24.49
CA ASN A 272 16.71 -28.44 25.70
C ASN A 272 16.29 -29.67 26.52
N VAL A 273 16.91 -30.81 26.26
CA VAL A 273 16.88 -31.94 27.18
C VAL A 273 17.74 -31.52 28.36
N SER A 274 17.12 -30.85 29.34
CA SER A 274 17.75 -30.57 30.62
C SER A 274 17.89 -31.90 31.36
N THR A 275 19.01 -32.60 31.14
CA THR A 275 19.42 -33.72 31.98
C THR A 275 19.80 -33.17 33.34
N CYS A 276 18.82 -33.03 34.24
CA CYS A 276 19.07 -32.97 35.67
C CYS A 276 19.65 -34.33 36.11
N SER A 277 20.98 -34.46 36.02
CA SER A 277 21.72 -35.54 36.65
C SER A 277 21.53 -35.45 38.17
N VAL A 278 20.76 -36.39 38.70
CA VAL A 278 20.57 -36.64 40.12
C VAL A 278 21.92 -36.93 40.75
N HIS A 279 22.51 -35.96 41.45
CA HIS A 279 23.61 -36.23 42.38
C HIS A 279 23.04 -36.90 43.63
N ARG A 280 23.21 -38.23 43.71
CA ARG A 280 23.04 -38.98 44.96
C ARG A 280 24.12 -38.53 45.93
N LEU A 281 23.72 -37.81 46.97
CA LEU A 281 24.50 -37.69 48.20
C LEU A 281 24.36 -39.00 48.98
N THR A 282 25.33 -39.90 48.83
CA THR A 282 25.67 -40.87 49.87
C THR A 282 26.71 -40.23 50.78
N GLN A 283 26.33 -39.93 52.02
CA GLN A 283 27.28 -39.84 53.13
C GLN A 283 26.76 -40.71 54.28
N ARG A 284 27.59 -41.68 54.68
CA ARG A 284 27.64 -42.29 55.99
C ARG A 284 28.78 -41.63 56.75
#